data_AF-A0A948G573-F1
#
_entry.id   AF-A0A948G573-F1
#
_cell.length_a   1.000
_cell.length_b   1.000
_cell.length_c   1.000
_cell.angle_alpha   90.00
_cell.angle_beta   90.00
_cell.angle_gamma   90.00
#
_symmetry.space_group_name_H-M   'P 1'
#
loop_
_entity.id
_entity.type
_entity.pdbx_description
1 polymer ?
#
loop_
_entity_poly.entity_id
_entity_poly.type
_entity_poly.pdbx_seq_one_letter_code
_entity_poly.pdbx_strand_id
1 'polypeptide(L)'
;DKKMILNDASWLYEAQSEEEFYRWAIKFKNKYQNYKYHKAFKYFLGKIYQSIRYFELPKEYWHIAKTSNRLERFFEELKRRIRVFRRFPNTQSCQRWLYALITEIKPNSISITNSESQQSS
;
A
#
# COMPACT_ATOMS: atom_id res chain seq x y z
N ASP A 1 0.14 -6.05 -24.46
CA ASP A 1 0.12 -7.08 -23.39
C ASP A 1 0.35 -6.54 -21.98
N LYS A 2 1.51 -5.94 -21.66
CA LYS A 2 1.84 -5.48 -20.29
C LYS A 2 0.77 -4.61 -19.62
N LYS A 3 0.26 -3.58 -20.31
CA LYS A 3 -0.76 -2.66 -19.76
C LYS A 3 -2.05 -3.39 -19.38
N MET A 4 -2.45 -4.36 -20.20
CA MET A 4 -3.63 -5.19 -19.95
C MET A 4 -3.42 -6.09 -18.73
N ILE A 5 -2.26 -6.75 -18.60
CA ILE A 5 -1.93 -7.57 -17.43
C ILE A 5 -1.99 -6.75 -16.14
N LEU A 6 -1.47 -5.52 -16.16
CA LEU A 6 -1.49 -4.63 -15.00
C LEU A 6 -2.92 -4.20 -14.64
N ASN A 7 -3.75 -3.87 -15.63
CA ASN A 7 -5.15 -3.53 -15.41
C ASN A 7 -5.92 -4.72 -14.80
N ASP A 8 -5.76 -5.92 -15.35
CA ASP A 8 -6.39 -7.13 -14.85
C ASP A 8 -5.92 -7.48 -13.43
N ALA A 9 -4.62 -7.28 -13.13
CA ALA A 9 -4.09 -7.47 -11.79
C ALA A 9 -4.63 -6.43 -10.80
N SER A 10 -4.78 -5.17 -11.23
CA SER A 10 -5.40 -4.12 -10.42
C SER A 10 -6.85 -4.44 -10.12
N TRP A 11 -7.58 -4.99 -11.10
CA TRP A 11 -8.99 -5.36 -10.95
C TRP A 11 -9.22 -6.44 -9.89
N LEU A 12 -8.24 -7.33 -9.66
CA LEU A 12 -8.31 -8.32 -8.57
C LEU A 12 -8.61 -7.65 -7.22
N TYR A 13 -8.00 -6.49 -6.97
CA TYR A 13 -8.12 -5.75 -5.71
C TYR A 13 -9.42 -4.94 -5.60
N GLU A 14 -10.33 -5.02 -6.58
CA GLU A 14 -11.69 -4.46 -6.45
C GLU A 14 -12.67 -5.45 -5.80
N ALA A 15 -12.20 -6.66 -5.45
CA ALA A 15 -12.98 -7.69 -4.77
C ALA A 15 -13.50 -7.19 -3.42
N GLN A 16 -14.72 -7.61 -3.08
CA GLN A 16 -15.42 -7.23 -1.85
C GLN A 16 -15.26 -8.26 -0.73
N SER A 17 -14.57 -9.37 -1.01
CA SER A 17 -14.23 -10.44 -0.07
C SER A 17 -12.95 -11.16 -0.48
N GLU A 18 -12.32 -11.82 0.48
CA GLU A 18 -11.14 -12.66 0.24
C GLU A 18 -11.47 -13.86 -0.68
N GLU A 19 -12.64 -14.47 -0.52
CA GLU A 19 -13.09 -15.59 -1.36
C GLU A 19 -13.29 -15.16 -2.82
N GLU A 20 -13.90 -13.99 -3.04
CA GLU A 20 -14.07 -13.41 -4.37
C GLU A 20 -12.72 -13.11 -5.01
N PHE A 21 -11.80 -12.50 -4.26
CA PHE A 21 -10.44 -12.23 -4.71
C PHE A 21 -9.78 -13.52 -5.22
N TYR A 22 -9.87 -14.62 -4.46
CA TYR A 22 -9.27 -15.90 -4.88
C TYR A 22 -9.91 -16.48 -6.13
N ARG A 23 -11.24 -16.42 -6.26
CA ARG A 23 -11.93 -16.86 -7.48
C ARG A 23 -11.42 -16.10 -8.70
N TRP A 24 -11.22 -14.79 -8.56
CA TRP A 24 -10.69 -13.95 -9.63
C TRP A 24 -9.19 -14.22 -9.89
N ALA A 25 -8.40 -14.42 -8.84
CA ALA A 25 -6.98 -14.73 -8.95
C ALA A 25 -6.72 -16.05 -9.69
N ILE A 26 -7.58 -17.06 -9.49
CA ILE A 26 -7.53 -18.32 -10.24
C ILE A 26 -7.80 -18.07 -11.74
N LYS A 27 -8.84 -17.29 -12.06
CA LYS A 27 -9.15 -16.91 -13.46
C LYS A 27 -7.99 -16.14 -14.09
N PHE A 28 -7.41 -15.18 -13.37
CA PHE A 28 -6.25 -14.40 -13.79
C PHE A 28 -5.03 -15.29 -14.07
N LYS A 29 -4.72 -16.22 -13.16
CA LYS A 29 -3.62 -17.19 -13.31
C LYS A 29 -3.80 -18.06 -14.55
N ASN A 30 -5.02 -18.52 -14.82
CA ASN A 30 -5.32 -19.34 -15.99
C ASN A 30 -5.25 -18.53 -17.29
N LYS A 31 -5.77 -17.29 -17.29
CA LYS A 31 -5.71 -16.38 -18.45
C LYS A 31 -4.27 -16.09 -18.89
N TYR A 32 -3.35 -15.95 -17.93
CA TYR A 32 -1.96 -15.56 -18.17
C TYR A 32 -0.97 -16.70 -17.95
N GLN A 33 -1.38 -17.94 -18.20
CA GLN A 33 -0.56 -19.13 -17.93
C GLN A 33 0.80 -19.11 -18.66
N ASN A 34 0.86 -18.52 -19.85
CA ASN A 34 2.09 -18.37 -20.63
C ASN A 34 3.18 -17.58 -19.89
N TYR A 35 2.81 -16.72 -18.94
CA TYR A 35 3.75 -15.93 -18.13
C TYR A 35 4.08 -16.57 -16.78
N LYS A 36 3.63 -17.79 -16.50
CA LYS A 36 3.82 -18.49 -15.21
C LYS A 36 5.27 -18.48 -14.72
N TYR A 37 6.24 -18.65 -15.63
CA TYR A 37 7.66 -18.70 -15.29
C TYR A 37 8.36 -17.34 -15.32
N HIS A 38 7.68 -16.28 -15.75
CA HIS A 38 8.24 -14.93 -15.73
C HIS A 38 8.46 -14.48 -14.28
N LYS A 39 9.63 -13.91 -13.98
CA LYS A 39 10.04 -13.57 -12.60
C LYS A 39 9.00 -12.73 -11.85
N ALA A 40 8.44 -11.72 -12.52
CA ALA A 40 7.40 -10.86 -11.92
C ALA A 40 6.11 -11.64 -11.61
N PHE A 41 5.69 -12.55 -12.48
CA PHE A 41 4.48 -13.35 -12.30
C PHE A 41 4.66 -14.37 -11.18
N LYS A 42 5.82 -15.05 -11.15
CA LYS A 42 6.21 -15.96 -10.08
C LYS A 42 6.23 -15.25 -8.73
N TYR A 43 6.83 -14.06 -8.67
CA TYR A 43 6.87 -13.25 -7.44
C TYR A 43 5.47 -12.83 -7.01
N PHE A 44 4.68 -12.26 -7.92
CA PHE A 44 3.31 -11.80 -7.64
C PHE A 44 2.44 -12.94 -7.10
N LEU A 45 2.34 -14.06 -7.81
CA LEU A 45 1.52 -15.20 -7.39
C LEU A 45 2.02 -15.84 -6.09
N GLY A 46 3.34 -15.85 -5.85
CA GLY A 46 3.92 -16.35 -4.61
C GLY A 46 3.70 -15.46 -3.39
N LYS A 47 3.36 -14.18 -3.59
CA LYS A 47 3.18 -13.17 -2.53
C LYS A 47 1.77 -12.61 -2.43
N ILE A 48 0.87 -13.02 -3.32
CA ILE A 48 -0.50 -12.50 -3.41
C ILE A 48 -1.32 -12.67 -2.13
N TYR A 49 -1.05 -13.71 -1.34
CA TYR A 49 -1.66 -13.89 -0.02
C TYR A 49 -1.31 -12.74 0.94
N GLN A 50 -0.07 -12.26 0.89
CA GLN A 50 0.42 -11.24 1.80
C GLN A 50 -0.18 -9.87 1.45
N SER A 51 -0.52 -9.63 0.18
CA SER A 51 -1.07 -8.35 -0.29
C SER A 51 -2.55 -8.17 -0.01
N ILE A 52 -3.28 -9.22 0.38
CA ILE A 52 -4.72 -9.15 0.68
C ILE A 52 -5.07 -9.19 2.16
N ARG A 53 -4.07 -9.17 3.04
CA ARG A 53 -4.27 -9.13 4.51
C ARG A 53 -5.12 -7.95 4.99
N TYR A 54 -5.28 -6.91 4.19
CA TYR A 54 -6.16 -5.80 4.52
C TYR A 54 -7.64 -6.21 4.65
N PHE A 55 -8.07 -7.36 4.11
CA PHE A 55 -9.44 -7.87 4.32
C PHE A 55 -9.76 -8.15 5.79
N GLU A 56 -8.74 -8.36 6.64
CA GLU A 56 -8.90 -8.53 8.10
C GLU A 56 -9.21 -7.22 8.82
N LEU A 57 -9.01 -6.07 8.17
CA LEU A 57 -9.31 -4.76 8.73
C LEU A 57 -10.80 -4.41 8.52
N PRO A 58 -11.36 -3.50 9.32
CA PRO A 58 -12.66 -2.90 9.01
C PRO A 58 -12.70 -2.27 7.60
N LYS A 59 -13.85 -2.37 6.92
CA LYS A 59 -14.02 -1.98 5.52
C LYS A 59 -13.66 -0.52 5.25
N GLU A 60 -13.85 0.34 6.24
CA GLU A 60 -13.52 1.77 6.16
C GLU A 60 -12.03 1.98 5.86
N TYR A 61 -11.16 1.08 6.32
CA TYR A 61 -9.71 1.18 6.13
C TYR A 61 -9.18 0.54 4.85
N TRP A 62 -9.99 -0.25 4.15
CA TRP A 62 -9.55 -1.01 2.97
C TRP A 62 -8.97 -0.08 1.90
N HIS A 63 -9.61 1.06 1.63
CA HIS A 63 -9.14 2.00 0.61
C HIS A 63 -7.72 2.53 0.88
N ILE A 64 -7.34 2.68 2.15
CA ILE A 64 -6.00 3.13 2.57
C ILE A 64 -5.03 1.95 2.57
N ALA A 65 -5.42 0.82 3.15
CA ALA A 65 -4.54 -0.33 3.34
C ALA A 65 -4.23 -1.09 2.05
N LYS A 66 -5.14 -1.04 1.06
CA LYS A 66 -5.01 -1.70 -0.24
C LYS A 66 -3.88 -1.13 -1.11
N THR A 67 -3.50 0.14 -0.91
CA THR A 67 -2.52 0.81 -1.78
C THR A 67 -1.38 1.44 -0.99
N SER A 68 -0.17 1.39 -1.54
CA SER A 68 1.01 2.08 -1.00
C SER A 68 1.12 3.55 -1.42
N ASN A 69 0.15 4.09 -2.18
CA ASN A 69 0.19 5.44 -2.78
C ASN A 69 0.56 6.54 -1.77
N ARG A 70 -0.01 6.48 -0.55
CA ARG A 70 0.27 7.46 0.51
C ARG A 70 1.72 7.35 1.02
N LEU A 71 2.21 6.12 1.17
CA LEU A 71 3.60 5.85 1.58
C LEU A 71 4.59 6.25 0.49
N GLU A 72 4.28 5.95 -0.77
CA GLU A 72 5.10 6.34 -1.93
C GLU A 72 5.23 7.85 -2.03
N ARG A 73 4.13 8.60 -1.96
CA ARG A 73 4.15 10.08 -1.92
C ARG A 73 4.98 10.61 -0.76
N PHE A 74 4.85 10.02 0.42
CA PHE A 74 5.66 10.38 1.58
C PHE A 74 7.16 10.12 1.35
N PHE A 75 7.52 8.95 0.82
CA PHE A 75 8.90 8.61 0.52
C PHE A 75 9.49 9.46 -0.61
N GLU A 76 8.69 9.86 -1.60
CA GLU A 76 9.11 10.79 -2.64
C GLU A 76 9.44 12.17 -2.05
N GLU A 77 8.59 12.68 -1.17
CA GLU A 77 8.83 13.95 -0.48
C GLU A 77 10.07 13.89 0.42
N LEU A 78 10.24 12.78 1.13
CA LEU A 78 11.44 12.50 1.93
C LEU A 78 12.70 12.58 1.05
N LYS A 79 12.72 11.88 -0.09
CA LYS A 79 13.86 11.89 -1.04
C LYS A 79 14.10 13.28 -1.60
N ARG A 80 13.04 14.00 -1.97
CA ARG A 80 13.13 15.37 -2.52
C ARG A 80 13.81 16.31 -1.55
N ARG A 81 13.41 16.29 -0.27
CA ARG A 81 14.01 17.17 0.74
C ARG A 81 15.43 16.75 1.13
N ILE A 82 15.71 15.45 1.27
CA ILE A 82 17.06 14.94 1.59
C ILE A 82 18.08 15.34 0.51
N ARG A 83 17.67 15.35 -0.77
CA ARG A 83 18.57 15.63 -1.90
C ARG A 83 19.33 16.95 -1.76
N VAL A 84 18.75 17.95 -1.08
CA VAL A 84 19.38 19.27 -0.87
C VAL A 84 20.49 19.23 0.19
N PHE A 85 20.35 18.38 1.21
CA PHE A 85 21.27 18.35 2.36
C PHE A 85 22.64 17.75 2.04
N ARG A 86 22.80 17.04 0.92
CA ARG A 86 23.98 16.23 0.50
C ARG A 86 24.39 15.14 1.50
N ARG A 87 24.60 15.44 2.78
CA ARG A 87 24.91 14.51 3.88
C ARG A 87 24.48 15.08 5.23
N PHE A 88 23.96 14.23 6.12
CA PHE A 88 23.78 14.60 7.52
C PHE A 88 25.10 14.50 8.30
N PRO A 89 25.40 15.43 9.23
CA PRO A 89 26.64 15.40 10.00
C PRO A 89 26.73 14.20 10.95
N ASN A 90 25.60 13.69 11.45
CA ASN A 90 25.51 12.47 12.26
C ASN A 90 24.08 11.89 12.23
N THR A 91 23.92 10.67 12.75
CA THR A 91 22.65 9.95 12.79
C THR A 91 21.58 10.68 13.61
N GLN A 92 21.94 11.33 14.73
CA GLN A 92 20.98 12.06 15.56
C GLN A 92 20.39 13.27 14.82
N SER A 93 21.19 13.97 14.02
CA SER A 93 20.70 15.08 13.19
C SER A 93 19.73 14.59 12.11
N CYS A 94 19.97 13.42 11.52
CA CYS A 94 19.03 12.78 10.60
C CYS A 94 17.70 12.44 11.29
N GLN A 95 17.76 11.85 12.49
CA GLN A 95 16.57 11.53 13.29
C GLN A 95 15.74 12.77 13.64
N ARG A 96 16.39 13.83 14.13
CA ARG A 96 15.72 15.12 14.44
C ARG A 96 15.04 15.71 13.20
N TRP A 97 15.72 15.69 12.07
CA TRP A 97 15.19 16.20 10.81
C TRP A 97 13.98 15.38 10.33
N LEU A 98 14.06 14.04 10.36
CA LEU A 98 12.95 13.16 9.99
C LEU A 98 11.75 13.35 10.92
N TYR A 99 11.97 13.46 12.23
CA TYR A 99 10.92 13.72 13.20
C TYR A 99 10.23 15.07 12.96
N ALA A 100 11.01 16.12 12.73
CA ALA A 100 10.48 17.44 12.39
C ALA A 100 9.63 17.38 11.12
N LEU A 101 10.10 16.68 10.07
CA LEU A 101 9.36 16.51 8.82
C LEU A 101 8.03 15.76 9.03
N ILE A 102 8.03 14.65 9.78
CA ILE A 102 6.81 13.89 10.08
C ILE A 102 5.81 14.76 10.84
N THR A 103 6.29 15.60 11.76
CA THR A 103 5.45 16.51 12.55
C THR A 103 4.90 17.65 11.69
N GLU A 104 5.70 18.20 10.78
CA GLU A 104 5.30 19.24 9.81
C GLU A 104 4.27 18.75 8.80
N ILE A 105 4.35 17.49 8.37
CA ILE A 105 3.39 16.87 7.43
C ILE A 105 2.06 16.51 8.13
N LYS A 106 2.08 16.33 9.46
CA LYS A 106 0.92 15.92 10.27
C LYS A 106 -0.26 16.91 10.44
N PRO A 107 -0.30 18.17 9.96
CA PRO A 107 -1.48 19.02 10.18
C PRO A 107 -2.74 18.71 9.34
N ASN A 108 -2.68 17.91 8.25
CA ASN A 108 -3.75 17.99 7.22
C ASN A 108 -4.36 16.69 6.68
N SER A 109 -4.11 15.49 7.24
CA SER A 109 -4.59 14.25 6.58
C SER A 109 -5.00 13.08 7.47
N ILE A 110 -5.18 13.32 8.77
CA ILE A 110 -5.67 12.31 9.69
C ILE A 110 -6.76 12.95 10.54
N SER A 111 -7.94 13.13 9.97
CA SER A 111 -9.16 13.09 10.77
C SER A 111 -9.25 11.65 11.28
N ILE A 112 -8.66 11.38 12.44
CA ILE A 112 -9.08 10.24 13.24
C ILE A 112 -10.54 10.53 13.53
N THR A 113 -11.45 9.94 12.75
CA THR A 113 -12.86 9.91 13.12
C THR A 113 -12.91 9.14 14.42
N ASN A 114 -12.91 9.87 15.53
CA ASN A 114 -13.35 9.35 16.81
C ASN A 114 -14.80 8.92 16.58
N SER A 115 -15.01 7.67 16.20
CA SER A 115 -16.27 6.99 16.43
C SER A 115 -16.33 6.76 17.94
N GLU A 116 -16.70 7.81 18.67
CA GLU A 116 -17.25 7.69 20.00
C GLU A 116 -18.53 6.87 19.88
N SER A 117 -18.43 5.55 20.01
CA SER A 117 -19.56 4.78 20.52
C SER A 117 -19.59 5.02 22.02
N GLN A 118 -20.34 6.04 22.42
CA GLN A 118 -20.94 6.07 23.75
C GLN A 118 -21.67 4.74 23.97
N GLN A 119 -21.09 3.89 24.81
CA GLN A 119 -21.84 2.95 25.63
C GLN A 119 -21.44 3.23 27.07
N SER A 120 -22.07 4.26 27.64
CA SER A 120 -22.23 4.40 29.08
C SER A 120 -23.62 3.88 29.43
N SER A 121 -23.62 2.87 30.31
CA SER A 121 -24.62 2.46 31.30
C SER A 121 -26.09 2.35 30.91
#